data_AF-A0AAP5Z210-F1
#
_entry.id   AF-A0AAP5Z210-F1
#
_cell.length_a   1.000
_cell.length_b   1.000
_cell.length_c   1.000
_cell.angle_alpha   90.00
_cell.angle_beta   90.00
_cell.angle_gamma   90.00
#
_symmetry.space_group_name_H-M   'P 1'
#
loop_
_entity.id
_entity.type
_entity.pdbx_description
1 polymer ?
#
loop_
_entity_poly.entity_id
_entity_poly.type
_entity_poly.pdbx_seq_one_letter_code
_entity_poly.pdbx_strand_id
1 'polypeptide(L)'
;HISQNDHQKAIEVIKRTLPMPLSIGRVCPAFCESECRRSLVDEPIAIRQLKRHAADADLAAHEAYVPEKKPAKHRKIAVVGSGPGGLTAGYYLSNEGYDVTVFESMPKAGGWLRYGIPEYRLPKDILDKEIELMCRNGMQVETNKKLGVDFTLSQLSEDYDAVCLAVGASQAVEMNY
;
A
#
# COMPACT_ATOMS: atom_id res chain seq x y z
N HIS A 1 22.23 7.42 2.71
CA HIS A 1 21.21 8.03 1.84
C HIS A 1 20.63 9.30 2.47
N ILE A 2 19.69 9.24 3.43
CA ILE A 2 19.09 10.46 4.02
C ILE A 2 20.16 11.43 4.58
N SER A 3 21.11 10.93 5.38
CA SER A 3 22.20 11.77 5.93
C SER A 3 23.16 12.35 4.89
N GLN A 4 23.12 11.83 3.65
CA GLN A 4 23.93 12.28 2.52
C GLN A 4 23.11 13.14 1.55
N ASN A 5 21.88 13.52 1.91
CA ASN A 5 20.90 14.22 1.05
C ASN A 5 20.53 13.45 -0.24
N ASP A 6 20.76 12.14 -0.26
CA ASP A 6 20.37 11.26 -1.37
C ASP A 6 18.97 10.69 -1.07
N HIS A 7 17.95 11.51 -1.29
CA HIS A 7 16.55 11.17 -1.00
C HIS A 7 16.00 10.12 -1.98
N GLN A 8 16.42 10.17 -3.24
CA GLN A 8 15.98 9.24 -4.28
C GLN A 8 16.41 7.80 -3.95
N LYS A 9 17.67 7.59 -3.52
CA LYS A 9 18.10 6.26 -3.12
C LYS A 9 17.48 5.82 -1.80
N ALA A 10 17.20 6.75 -0.89
CA ALA A 10 16.53 6.44 0.37
C ALA A 10 15.13 5.84 0.12
N ILE A 11 14.32 6.49 -0.73
CA ILE A 11 12.97 6.01 -1.01
C ILE A 11 12.99 4.72 -1.85
N GLU A 12 13.93 4.57 -2.78
CA GLU A 12 14.14 3.31 -3.52
C GLU A 12 14.32 2.14 -2.53
N VAL A 13 15.24 2.28 -1.57
CA VAL A 13 15.51 1.22 -0.58
C VAL A 13 14.28 0.94 0.29
N ILE A 14 13.54 1.97 0.70
CA ILE A 14 12.32 1.80 1.51
C ILE A 14 11.24 1.04 0.73
N LYS A 15 10.96 1.45 -0.51
CA LYS A 15 9.90 0.87 -1.35
C LYS A 15 10.16 -0.58 -1.79
N ARG A 16 11.40 -1.09 -1.63
CA ARG A 16 11.71 -2.52 -1.85
C ARG A 16 10.93 -3.46 -0.92
N THR A 17 10.63 -3.02 0.30
CA THR A 17 9.92 -3.85 1.30
C THR A 17 8.70 -3.15 1.88
N LEU A 18 8.56 -1.84 1.68
CA LEU A 18 7.48 -1.02 2.22
C LEU A 18 6.79 -0.22 1.10
N PRO A 19 5.74 -0.77 0.46
CA PRO A 19 5.05 -0.11 -0.66
C PRO A 19 4.31 1.18 -0.29
N MET A 20 3.91 1.33 0.97
CA MET A 20 3.11 2.47 1.47
C MET A 20 3.85 3.29 2.54
N PRO A 21 5.00 3.91 2.24
CA PRO A 21 5.79 4.62 3.23
C PRO A 21 5.18 5.98 3.65
N LEU A 22 4.32 6.60 2.84
CA LEU A 22 3.59 7.83 3.21
C LEU A 22 2.56 7.52 4.30
N SER A 23 1.77 6.46 4.14
CA SER A 23 0.82 6.03 5.17
C SER A 23 1.51 5.46 6.39
N ILE A 24 2.40 4.47 6.22
CA ILE A 24 3.03 3.76 7.34
C ILE A 24 3.95 4.69 8.13
N GLY A 25 4.64 5.64 7.48
CA GLY A 25 5.41 6.68 8.15
C GLY A 25 4.58 7.59 9.08
N ARG A 26 3.26 7.65 8.91
CA ARG A 26 2.35 8.44 9.75
C ARG A 26 1.69 7.60 10.85
N VAL A 27 1.30 6.36 10.55
CA VAL A 27 0.40 5.57 11.41
C VAL A 27 1.06 4.40 12.13
N CYS A 28 2.26 3.97 11.71
CA CYS A 28 2.95 2.86 12.33
C CYS A 28 3.21 3.11 13.82
N PRO A 29 3.00 2.14 14.71
CA PRO A 29 3.43 2.23 16.11
C PRO A 29 4.94 2.22 16.34
N ALA A 30 5.75 2.18 15.27
CA ALA A 30 7.20 2.22 15.28
C ALA A 30 7.88 1.04 16.00
N PHE A 31 7.37 -0.19 15.82
CA PHE A 31 7.94 -1.41 16.42
C PHE A 31 9.44 -1.61 16.13
N CYS A 32 9.94 -1.13 14.99
CA CYS A 32 11.37 -1.18 14.68
C CYS A 32 12.25 -0.33 15.62
N GLU A 33 11.68 0.68 16.28
CA GLU A 33 12.42 1.58 17.17
C GLU A 33 12.63 0.96 18.56
N SER A 34 11.74 0.05 19.01
CA SER A 34 11.92 -0.64 20.30
C SER A 34 13.17 -1.54 20.31
N GLU A 35 13.48 -2.14 19.16
CA GLU A 35 14.65 -3.02 18.96
C GLU A 35 15.91 -2.26 18.51
N CYS A 36 15.89 -0.93 18.53
CA CYS A 36 17.04 -0.15 18.07
C CYS A 36 18.24 -0.33 19.01
N ARG A 37 19.36 -0.85 18.50
CA ARG A 37 20.61 -0.99 19.29
C ARG A 37 21.13 0.33 19.86
N ARG A 38 20.73 1.48 19.28
CA ARG A 38 21.14 2.80 19.78
C ARG A 38 20.60 3.10 21.18
N SER A 39 19.51 2.45 21.58
CA SER A 39 18.98 2.49 22.95
C SER A 39 19.97 1.97 24.01
N LEU A 40 21.03 1.24 23.60
CA LEU A 40 22.13 0.83 24.50
C LEU A 40 23.11 1.97 24.81
N VAL A 41 23.00 3.09 24.10
CA VAL A 41 23.87 4.27 24.24
C VAL A 41 23.06 5.46 24.70
N ASP A 42 22.00 5.81 23.96
CA ASP A 42 21.10 6.93 24.24
C ASP A 42 19.65 6.57 23.88
N GLU A 43 19.12 7.10 22.77
CA GLU A 43 17.73 6.95 22.35
C GLU A 43 17.62 6.25 20.98
N PRO A 44 16.51 5.54 20.71
CA PRO A 44 16.26 4.98 19.40
C PRO A 44 16.35 6.03 18.29
N ILE A 45 16.81 5.60 17.12
CA ILE A 45 16.64 6.42 15.92
C ILE A 45 15.14 6.52 15.60
N ALA A 46 14.68 7.71 15.20
CA ALA A 46 13.32 7.96 14.73
C ALA A 46 13.06 7.35 13.33
N ILE A 47 13.20 6.03 13.19
CA ILE A 47 13.09 5.26 11.96
C ILE A 47 11.77 5.52 11.22
N ARG A 48 10.64 5.60 11.94
CA ARG A 48 9.34 5.91 11.36
C ARG A 48 9.34 7.30 10.72
N GLN A 49 9.89 8.29 11.42
CA GLN A 49 9.95 9.66 10.90
C GLN A 49 10.93 9.80 9.73
N LEU A 50 12.04 9.07 9.74
CA LEU A 50 12.96 9.01 8.61
C LEU A 50 12.31 8.41 7.36
N LYS A 51 11.52 7.34 7.52
CA LYS A 51 10.74 6.75 6.42
C LYS A 51 9.71 7.75 5.88
N ARG A 52 8.99 8.42 6.77
CA ARG A 52 8.04 9.47 6.41
C ARG A 52 8.73 10.60 5.65
N HIS A 53 9.85 11.10 6.17
CA HIS A 53 10.60 12.19 5.56
C HIS A 53 11.06 11.83 4.14
N ALA A 54 11.63 10.64 3.95
CA ALA A 54 12.03 10.18 2.62
C ALA A 54 10.84 10.06 1.66
N ALA A 55 9.69 9.59 2.15
CA ALA A 55 8.47 9.47 1.34
C ALA A 55 7.86 10.83 0.98
N ASP A 56 7.82 11.77 1.93
CA ASP A 56 7.33 13.14 1.70
C ASP A 56 8.26 13.89 0.72
N ALA A 57 9.58 13.68 0.81
CA ALA A 57 10.55 14.22 -0.13
C ALA A 57 10.39 13.65 -1.55
N ASP A 58 10.16 12.34 -1.66
CA ASP A 58 9.86 11.67 -2.93
C ASP A 58 8.56 12.20 -3.58
N LEU A 59 7.51 12.39 -2.78
CA LEU A 59 6.24 12.93 -3.25
C LEU A 59 6.35 14.39 -3.73
N ALA A 60 7.26 15.17 -3.14
CA ALA A 60 7.50 16.57 -3.50
C ALA A 60 8.51 16.76 -4.65
N ALA A 61 9.20 15.68 -5.06
CA ALA A 61 10.14 15.73 -6.17
C ALA A 61 9.42 16.01 -7.49
N HIS A 62 10.16 16.52 -8.49
CA HIS A 62 9.62 16.70 -9.84
C HIS A 62 9.08 15.38 -10.41
N GLU A 63 9.79 14.29 -10.14
CA GLU A 63 9.39 12.94 -10.50
C GLU A 63 9.54 12.03 -9.28
N ALA A 64 8.40 11.51 -8.79
CA ALA A 64 8.39 10.53 -7.71
C ALA A 64 8.88 9.16 -8.20
N TYR A 65 9.62 8.46 -7.34
CA TYR A 65 10.17 7.15 -7.61
C TYR A 65 9.09 6.12 -7.91
N VAL A 66 9.25 5.47 -9.06
CA VAL A 66 8.48 4.31 -9.52
C VAL A 66 9.44 3.15 -9.69
N PRO A 67 9.14 1.95 -9.14
CA PRO A 67 9.95 0.76 -9.40
C PRO A 67 9.99 0.41 -10.88
N GLU A 68 11.09 -0.21 -11.31
CA GLU A 68 11.16 -0.79 -12.65
C GLU A 68 10.09 -1.87 -12.83
N LYS A 69 9.31 -1.76 -13.92
CA LYS A 69 8.34 -2.77 -14.32
C LYS A 69 9.05 -3.85 -15.16
N LYS A 70 8.93 -5.10 -14.74
CA LYS A 70 9.43 -6.26 -15.50
C LYS A 70 8.62 -6.49 -16.78
N PRO A 71 9.17 -7.23 -17.76
CA PRO A 71 8.46 -7.57 -19.00
C PRO A 71 7.08 -8.18 -18.73
N ALA A 72 6.12 -7.84 -19.59
CA ALA A 72 4.75 -8.31 -19.47
C ALA A 72 4.70 -9.85 -19.51
N LYS A 73 3.98 -10.42 -18.55
CA LYS A 73 3.71 -11.86 -18.48
C LYS A 73 2.40 -12.25 -19.15
N HIS A 74 1.57 -11.25 -19.51
CA HIS A 74 0.25 -11.43 -20.12
C HIS A 74 -0.64 -12.40 -19.35
N ARG A 75 -0.56 -12.34 -18.01
CA ARG A 75 -1.40 -13.09 -17.08
C ARG A 75 -2.17 -12.12 -16.21
N LYS A 76 -3.46 -12.36 -16.10
CA LYS A 76 -4.42 -11.53 -15.40
C LYS A 76 -4.58 -11.99 -13.97
N ILE A 77 -4.48 -11.07 -13.02
CA ILE A 77 -4.70 -11.36 -11.59
C ILE A 77 -5.80 -10.45 -11.05
N ALA A 78 -6.82 -11.07 -10.46
CA ALA A 78 -7.86 -10.37 -9.71
C ALA A 78 -7.46 -10.28 -8.23
N VAL A 79 -7.56 -9.09 -7.64
CA VAL A 79 -7.38 -8.88 -6.21
C VAL A 79 -8.69 -8.34 -5.64
N VAL A 80 -9.29 -9.02 -4.68
CA VAL A 80 -10.56 -8.59 -4.07
C VAL A 80 -10.28 -7.90 -2.73
N GLY A 81 -10.56 -6.60 -2.67
CA GLY A 81 -10.32 -5.71 -1.54
C GLY A 81 -9.10 -4.81 -1.78
N SER A 82 -9.27 -3.49 -1.60
CA SER A 82 -8.21 -2.48 -1.78
C SER A 82 -7.66 -1.94 -0.46
N GLY A 83 -7.69 -2.76 0.59
CA GLY A 83 -6.97 -2.47 1.83
C GLY A 83 -5.44 -2.60 1.66
N PRO A 84 -4.66 -2.41 2.74
CA PRO A 84 -3.21 -2.53 2.70
C PRO A 84 -2.70 -3.83 2.04
N GLY A 85 -3.35 -4.96 2.35
CA GLY A 85 -2.99 -6.26 1.79
C GLY A 85 -3.18 -6.33 0.27
N GLY A 86 -4.36 -5.92 -0.21
CA GLY A 86 -4.68 -5.96 -1.64
C GLY A 86 -3.88 -4.97 -2.47
N LEU A 87 -3.73 -3.74 -2.00
CA LEU A 87 -2.89 -2.74 -2.66
C LEU A 87 -1.42 -3.18 -2.71
N THR A 88 -0.90 -3.77 -1.63
CA THR A 88 0.47 -4.31 -1.59
C THR A 88 0.64 -5.46 -2.59
N ALA A 89 -0.31 -6.38 -2.63
CA ALA A 89 -0.28 -7.49 -3.59
C ALA A 89 -0.28 -6.96 -5.02
N GLY A 90 -1.21 -6.05 -5.35
CA GLY A 90 -1.30 -5.50 -6.70
C GLY A 90 -0.09 -4.65 -7.10
N TYR A 91 0.50 -3.90 -6.15
CA TYR A 91 1.74 -3.18 -6.37
C TYR A 91 2.90 -4.11 -6.77
N TYR A 92 3.18 -5.15 -5.97
CA TYR A 92 4.28 -6.06 -6.30
C TYR A 92 4.00 -6.86 -7.58
N LEU A 93 2.77 -7.33 -7.78
CA LEU A 93 2.41 -8.10 -8.97
C LEU A 93 2.49 -7.26 -10.25
N SER A 94 2.03 -6.01 -10.24
CA SER A 94 2.14 -5.12 -11.39
C SER A 94 3.59 -4.77 -11.72
N ASN A 95 4.44 -4.57 -10.72
CA ASN A 95 5.89 -4.40 -10.90
C ASN A 95 6.54 -5.67 -11.53
N GLU A 96 6.03 -6.85 -11.20
CA GLU A 96 6.48 -8.14 -11.75
C GLU A 96 5.95 -8.45 -13.17
N GLY A 97 5.21 -7.51 -13.78
CA GLY A 97 4.72 -7.62 -15.16
C GLY A 97 3.38 -8.35 -15.31
N TYR A 98 2.63 -8.56 -14.22
CA TYR A 98 1.27 -9.10 -14.29
C TYR A 98 0.24 -8.00 -14.55
N ASP A 99 -0.87 -8.35 -15.20
CA ASP A 99 -2.00 -7.44 -15.42
C ASP A 99 -2.95 -7.56 -14.22
N VAL A 100 -2.97 -6.55 -13.35
CA VAL A 100 -3.67 -6.62 -12.06
C VAL A 100 -4.90 -5.70 -12.04
N THR A 101 -6.04 -6.28 -11.69
CA THR A 101 -7.27 -5.54 -11.37
C THR A 101 -7.63 -5.75 -9.89
N VAL A 102 -7.75 -4.66 -9.14
CA VAL A 102 -8.19 -4.66 -7.74
C VAL A 102 -9.67 -4.25 -7.69
N PHE A 103 -10.52 -5.10 -7.14
CA PHE A 103 -11.94 -4.82 -6.93
C PHE A 103 -12.18 -4.33 -5.51
N GLU A 104 -12.81 -3.17 -5.37
CA GLU A 104 -13.15 -2.56 -4.10
C GLU A 104 -14.66 -2.35 -3.96
N SER A 105 -15.22 -2.85 -2.87
CA SER A 105 -16.64 -2.69 -2.54
C SER A 105 -17.04 -1.25 -2.20
N MET A 106 -16.13 -0.48 -1.62
CA MET A 106 -16.36 0.87 -1.14
C MET A 106 -16.11 1.92 -2.23
N PRO A 107 -16.60 3.17 -2.08
CA PRO A 107 -16.45 4.21 -3.10
C PRO A 107 -15.01 4.64 -3.39
N LYS A 108 -14.08 4.46 -2.45
CA LYS A 108 -12.68 4.82 -2.58
C LYS A 108 -11.76 3.73 -2.03
N ALA A 109 -10.60 3.59 -2.66
CA ALA A 109 -9.59 2.61 -2.28
C ALA A 109 -8.85 2.95 -0.98
N GLY A 110 -8.26 1.95 -0.32
CA GLY A 110 -7.41 2.13 0.87
C GLY A 110 -7.89 1.35 2.11
N GLY A 111 -9.07 0.73 2.06
CA GLY A 111 -9.62 -0.07 3.16
C GLY A 111 -9.54 0.64 4.51
N TRP A 112 -9.05 -0.04 5.55
CA TRP A 112 -8.96 0.55 6.89
C TRP A 112 -8.00 1.74 7.02
N LEU A 113 -7.02 1.95 6.12
CA LEU A 113 -6.24 3.19 6.10
C LEU A 113 -7.14 4.40 5.82
N ARG A 114 -8.14 4.20 4.94
CA ARG A 114 -9.15 5.23 4.65
C ARG A 114 -10.24 5.27 5.71
N TYR A 115 -10.89 4.15 5.96
CA TYR A 115 -12.15 4.11 6.69
C TYR A 115 -12.00 3.95 8.20
N GLY A 116 -10.82 3.60 8.70
CA GLY A 116 -10.56 3.37 10.14
C GLY A 116 -9.67 4.42 10.78
N ILE A 117 -8.74 5.01 10.03
CA ILE A 117 -7.79 5.99 10.57
C ILE A 117 -8.34 7.41 10.39
N PRO A 118 -8.45 8.22 11.45
CA PRO A 118 -8.91 9.60 11.38
C PRO A 118 -8.03 10.50 10.50
N GLU A 119 -8.64 11.56 9.92
CA GLU A 119 -7.99 12.55 9.03
C GLU A 119 -6.70 13.13 9.61
N TYR A 120 -6.73 13.53 10.88
CA TYR A 120 -5.58 14.17 11.54
C TYR A 120 -4.38 13.23 11.72
N ARG A 121 -4.59 11.90 11.69
CA ARG A 121 -3.51 10.90 11.75
C ARG A 121 -3.03 10.51 10.35
N LEU A 122 -3.96 10.32 9.42
CA LEU A 122 -3.66 9.98 8.03
C LEU A 122 -4.56 10.78 7.08
N PRO A 123 -4.03 11.90 6.54
CA PRO A 123 -4.75 12.73 5.58
C PRO A 123 -5.14 11.93 4.33
N LYS A 124 -6.38 12.07 3.87
CA LYS A 124 -6.89 11.25 2.74
C LYS A 124 -6.32 11.68 1.41
N ASP A 125 -5.91 12.93 1.28
CA ASP A 125 -5.22 13.42 0.09
C ASP A 125 -3.83 12.77 -0.08
N ILE A 126 -3.11 12.54 1.02
CA ILE A 126 -1.84 11.82 1.03
C ILE A 126 -2.07 10.35 0.66
N LEU A 127 -3.12 9.73 1.20
CA LEU A 127 -3.47 8.35 0.83
C LEU A 127 -3.88 8.23 -0.65
N ASP A 128 -4.66 9.19 -1.16
CA ASP A 128 -5.05 9.23 -2.58
C ASP A 128 -3.80 9.28 -3.48
N LYS A 129 -2.84 10.17 -3.17
CA LYS A 129 -1.55 10.27 -3.89
C LYS A 129 -0.71 8.99 -3.78
N GLU A 130 -0.65 8.37 -2.61
CA GLU A 130 0.10 7.13 -2.42
C GLU A 130 -0.46 5.98 -3.27
N ILE A 131 -1.79 5.84 -3.31
CA ILE A 131 -2.45 4.83 -4.15
C ILE A 131 -2.20 5.11 -5.63
N GLU A 132 -2.26 6.37 -6.06
CA GLU A 132 -1.93 6.76 -7.44
C GLU A 132 -0.49 6.36 -7.81
N LEU A 133 0.49 6.62 -6.92
CA LEU A 133 1.87 6.19 -7.11
C LEU A 133 1.99 4.67 -7.25
N MET A 134 1.23 3.91 -6.45
CA MET A 134 1.21 2.45 -6.54
C MET A 134 0.61 1.94 -7.85
N CYS A 135 -0.32 2.69 -8.46
CA CYS A 135 -0.95 2.32 -9.73
C CYS A 135 -0.09 2.60 -10.97
N ARG A 136 1.03 3.34 -10.84
CA ARG A 136 1.84 3.80 -12.01
C ARG A 136 2.37 2.67 -12.90
N ASN A 137 2.56 1.46 -12.36
CA ASN A 137 2.99 0.30 -13.14
C ASN A 137 1.82 -0.53 -13.74
N GLY A 138 0.61 0.01 -13.72
CA GLY A 138 -0.55 -0.53 -14.45
C GLY A 138 -1.53 -1.34 -13.61
N MET A 139 -1.38 -1.35 -12.27
CA MET A 139 -2.45 -1.84 -11.39
C MET A 139 -3.69 -0.96 -11.56
N GLN A 140 -4.83 -1.57 -11.82
CA GLN A 140 -6.13 -0.90 -11.93
C GLN A 140 -6.94 -1.13 -10.65
N VAL A 141 -7.72 -0.13 -10.23
CA VAL A 141 -8.60 -0.25 -9.07
C VAL A 141 -10.02 0.12 -9.47
N GLU A 142 -10.93 -0.85 -9.42
CA GLU A 142 -12.35 -0.67 -9.67
C GLU A 142 -13.11 -0.56 -8.36
N THR A 143 -13.66 0.62 -8.07
CA THR A 143 -14.46 0.87 -6.86
C THR A 143 -15.94 0.58 -7.09
N ASN A 144 -16.70 0.45 -6.01
CA ASN A 144 -18.12 0.06 -6.03
C ASN A 144 -18.36 -1.31 -6.71
N LYS A 145 -17.43 -2.25 -6.54
CA LYS A 145 -17.50 -3.62 -7.03
C LYS A 145 -17.44 -4.59 -5.86
N LYS A 146 -18.58 -5.16 -5.49
CA LYS A 146 -18.74 -6.04 -4.33
C LYS A 146 -18.85 -7.51 -4.72
N LEU A 147 -17.94 -8.31 -4.20
CA LEU A 147 -17.99 -9.77 -4.30
C LEU A 147 -19.30 -10.31 -3.71
N GLY A 148 -19.96 -11.20 -4.45
CA GLY A 148 -21.25 -11.79 -4.12
C GLY A 148 -22.46 -10.95 -4.54
N VAL A 149 -22.25 -9.75 -5.09
CA VAL A 149 -23.32 -8.88 -5.61
C VAL A 149 -23.07 -8.54 -7.08
N ASP A 150 -21.93 -7.90 -7.37
CA ASP A 150 -21.57 -7.45 -8.73
C ASP A 150 -20.84 -8.53 -9.53
N PHE A 151 -20.15 -9.43 -8.84
CA PHE A 151 -19.40 -10.55 -9.41
C PHE A 151 -19.29 -11.68 -8.39
N THR A 152 -18.96 -12.89 -8.86
CA THR A 152 -18.76 -14.08 -8.02
C THR A 152 -17.32 -14.58 -8.08
N LEU A 153 -16.92 -15.37 -7.08
CA LEU A 153 -15.58 -15.97 -7.06
C LEU A 153 -15.39 -16.96 -8.22
N SER A 154 -16.43 -17.69 -8.60
CA SER A 154 -16.39 -18.62 -9.74
C SER A 154 -16.10 -17.88 -11.04
N GLN A 155 -16.82 -16.78 -11.32
CA GLN A 155 -16.56 -15.92 -12.49
C GLN A 155 -15.12 -15.41 -12.50
N LEU A 156 -14.62 -14.88 -11.38
CA LEU A 156 -13.23 -14.43 -11.32
C LEU A 156 -12.22 -15.56 -11.55
N SER A 157 -12.52 -16.78 -11.13
CA SER A 157 -11.64 -17.94 -11.33
C SER A 157 -11.63 -18.44 -12.78
N GLU A 158 -12.67 -18.11 -13.55
CA GLU A 158 -12.76 -18.40 -14.99
C GLU A 158 -12.09 -17.29 -15.82
N ASP A 159 -12.25 -16.03 -15.42
CA ASP A 159 -11.80 -14.85 -16.18
C ASP A 159 -10.32 -14.47 -15.93
N TYR A 160 -9.74 -14.90 -14.81
CA TYR A 160 -8.39 -14.54 -14.37
C TYR A 160 -7.53 -15.78 -14.10
N ASP A 161 -6.21 -15.67 -14.31
CA ASP A 161 -5.27 -16.76 -14.06
C ASP A 161 -5.05 -17.02 -12.55
N ALA A 162 -5.31 -16.01 -11.71
CA ALA A 162 -5.25 -16.14 -10.27
C ALA A 162 -6.16 -15.11 -9.58
N VAL A 163 -6.63 -15.46 -8.38
CA VAL A 163 -7.44 -14.60 -7.52
C VAL A 163 -6.80 -14.48 -6.14
N CYS A 164 -6.60 -13.25 -5.66
CA CYS A 164 -6.16 -12.94 -4.31
C CYS A 164 -7.32 -12.34 -3.50
N LEU A 165 -7.71 -12.99 -2.40
CA LEU A 165 -8.73 -12.47 -1.49
C LEU A 165 -8.06 -11.66 -0.37
N ALA A 166 -8.29 -10.35 -0.38
CA ALA A 166 -7.74 -9.38 0.58
C ALA A 166 -8.85 -8.49 1.19
N VAL A 167 -10.03 -9.07 1.42
CA VAL A 167 -11.25 -8.36 1.86
C VAL A 167 -11.17 -7.82 3.29
N GLY A 168 -10.26 -8.35 4.11
CA GLY A 168 -10.11 -7.96 5.52
C GLY A 168 -11.32 -8.34 6.39
N ALA A 169 -11.37 -7.80 7.60
CA ALA A 169 -12.50 -7.92 8.51
C ALA A 169 -13.27 -6.60 8.56
N SER A 170 -14.51 -6.61 8.08
CA SER A 170 -15.39 -5.43 8.02
C SER A 170 -16.53 -5.48 9.04
N GLN A 171 -16.89 -6.68 9.50
CA GLN A 171 -17.92 -6.88 10.51
C GLN A 171 -17.32 -6.75 11.91
N ALA A 172 -17.94 -5.91 12.74
CA ALA A 172 -17.58 -5.81 14.15
C ALA A 172 -17.95 -7.10 14.89
N VAL A 173 -17.16 -7.44 15.91
CA VAL A 173 -17.51 -8.52 16.84
C VAL A 173 -18.59 -8.01 17.79
N GLU A 174 -19.61 -8.83 18.03
CA GLU A 174 -20.66 -8.52 18.99
C GLU A 174 -20.08 -8.45 20.41
N MET A 175 -20.38 -7.36 21.13
CA MET A 175 -20.01 -7.25 22.54
C MET A 175 -21.11 -7.88 23.40
N ASN A 176 -20.89 -9.13 23.80
CA ASN A 176 -21.72 -9.80 24.80
C ASN A 176 -21.32 -9.30 26.20
N TYR A 177 -21.97 -8.25 26.68
CA TYR A 177 -21.89 -7.81 28.07
C TYR A 177 -23.15 -8.23 28.83
#